data_AF-A0A943BHP3-F1
#
_entry.id   AF-A0A943BHP3-F1
#
_cell.length_a   1.000
_cell.length_b   1.000
_cell.length_c   1.000
_cell.angle_alpha   90.00
_cell.angle_beta   90.00
_cell.angle_gamma   90.00
#
_symmetry.space_group_name_H-M   'P 1'
#
loop_
_entity.id
_entity.type
_entity.pdbx_description
1 polymer ?
#
loop_
_entity_poly.entity_id
_entity_poly.type
_entity_poly.pdbx_seq_one_letter_code
_entity_poly.pdbx_strand_id
1 'polypeptide(L)'
;LRISDKAGHKVFIWALGECKKYGSVHTYLELLYDVRDKISNQELYNAIFGITDFRGDAASSMTDYYLEEILKELQEAFIMDDEKCAELATLEWMCRNVLEWEQMKCMQKVMKNDPTLYAQLVRIIYKANDYESDYEEKRVLANKVYAGFDKAKFCPAEKDGKVSFENLKNWMEKFKDLLNSQKQERLFGNLVGRLLAYSPIGEDGYSPCEAVRRIIEEYYSESLKNSYVIAEQNKRGVHTVDAGKSELLLHDGYQKNAEGLQEQYPRTAEIYFTLSDIYKREADFERKRAEDEW
;
A
#
# COMPACT_ATOMS: atom_id res chain seq x y z
N LEU A 1 -0.58 -32.89 -8.62
CA LEU A 1 -1.48 -34.07 -8.78
C LEU A 1 -2.43 -33.79 -9.94
N ARG A 2 -2.33 -34.43 -11.11
CA ARG A 2 -3.18 -34.06 -12.27
C ARG A 2 -4.48 -34.87 -12.30
N ILE A 3 -5.60 -34.21 -12.06
CA ILE A 3 -6.94 -34.78 -12.27
C ILE A 3 -7.26 -34.71 -13.76
N SER A 4 -7.93 -35.73 -14.31
CA SER A 4 -8.36 -35.72 -15.71
C SER A 4 -9.33 -34.57 -15.98
N ASP A 5 -9.14 -33.85 -17.09
CA ASP A 5 -10.07 -32.82 -17.56
C ASP A 5 -11.51 -33.32 -17.80
N LYS A 6 -11.69 -34.64 -17.90
CA LYS A 6 -12.99 -35.29 -18.08
C LYS A 6 -13.66 -35.69 -16.76
N ALA A 7 -13.02 -35.42 -15.62
CA ALA A 7 -13.59 -35.71 -14.32
C ALA A 7 -14.84 -34.86 -14.06
N GLY A 8 -15.84 -35.43 -13.38
CA GLY A 8 -17.03 -34.70 -12.99
C GLY A 8 -16.75 -33.73 -11.84
N HIS A 9 -17.55 -32.66 -11.71
CA HIS A 9 -17.43 -31.62 -10.69
C HIS A 9 -17.14 -32.13 -9.27
N LYS A 10 -17.88 -33.16 -8.83
CA LYS A 10 -17.74 -33.77 -7.50
C LYS A 10 -16.34 -34.34 -7.24
N VAL A 11 -15.62 -34.76 -8.28
CA VAL A 11 -14.27 -35.30 -8.17
C VAL A 11 -13.28 -34.19 -7.83
N PHE A 12 -13.42 -33.00 -8.43
CA PHE A 12 -12.56 -31.84 -8.12
C PHE A 12 -12.73 -31.41 -6.67
N ILE A 13 -13.98 -31.23 -6.21
CA ILE A 13 -14.29 -30.85 -4.83
C ILE A 13 -13.80 -31.90 -3.84
N TRP A 14 -14.01 -33.20 -4.14
CA TRP A 14 -13.50 -34.28 -3.31
C TRP A 14 -11.97 -34.26 -3.21
N ALA A 15 -11.29 -34.09 -4.35
CA ALA A 15 -9.82 -34.06 -4.38
C ALA A 15 -9.24 -32.86 -3.63
N LEU A 16 -9.87 -31.68 -3.72
CA LEU A 16 -9.51 -30.53 -2.89
C LEU A 16 -9.68 -30.85 -1.40
N GLY A 17 -10.79 -31.48 -1.02
CA GLY A 17 -11.05 -31.90 0.36
C GLY A 17 -10.02 -32.88 0.90
N GLU A 18 -9.61 -33.87 0.10
CA GLU A 18 -8.58 -34.83 0.49
C GLU A 18 -7.18 -34.20 0.52
N CYS A 19 -6.86 -33.35 -0.47
CA CYS A 19 -5.60 -32.61 -0.48
C CYS A 19 -5.48 -31.66 0.70
N LYS A 20 -6.59 -31.07 1.16
CA LYS A 20 -6.61 -30.24 2.37
C LYS A 20 -6.27 -31.01 3.65
N LYS A 21 -6.67 -32.29 3.73
CA LYS A 21 -6.42 -33.14 4.91
C LYS A 21 -5.03 -33.73 4.94
N TYR A 22 -4.50 -34.13 3.79
CA TYR A 22 -3.32 -34.99 3.69
C TYR A 22 -2.16 -34.36 2.90
N GLY A 23 -2.41 -33.26 2.17
CA GLY A 23 -1.41 -32.59 1.35
C GLY A 23 -0.63 -31.51 2.10
N SER A 24 0.37 -30.96 1.40
CA SER A 24 1.05 -29.71 1.79
C SER A 24 0.31 -28.49 1.25
N VAL A 25 0.62 -27.30 1.78
CA VAL A 25 0.06 -26.04 1.26
C VAL A 25 0.39 -25.84 -0.22
N HIS A 26 1.59 -26.23 -0.64
CA HIS A 26 2.02 -26.14 -2.03
C HIS A 26 1.16 -27.02 -2.94
N THR A 27 1.00 -28.31 -2.61
CA THR A 27 0.18 -29.24 -3.40
C THR A 27 -1.29 -28.86 -3.40
N TYR A 28 -1.77 -28.24 -2.32
CA TYR A 28 -3.14 -27.75 -2.25
C TYR A 28 -3.37 -26.56 -3.17
N LEU A 29 -2.46 -25.58 -3.16
CA LEU A 29 -2.52 -24.42 -4.06
C LEU A 29 -2.30 -24.80 -5.52
N GLU A 30 -1.38 -25.73 -5.82
CA GLU A 30 -1.21 -26.29 -7.17
C GLU A 30 -2.52 -26.91 -7.66
N LEU A 31 -3.14 -27.77 -6.84
CA LEU A 31 -4.40 -28.40 -7.21
C LEU A 31 -5.54 -27.38 -7.36
N LEU A 32 -5.64 -26.42 -6.44
CA LEU A 32 -6.64 -25.37 -6.48
C LEU A 32 -6.51 -24.51 -7.74
N TYR A 33 -5.27 -24.17 -8.10
CA TYR A 33 -4.96 -23.50 -9.35
C TYR A 33 -5.40 -24.33 -10.56
N ASP A 34 -5.01 -25.60 -10.63
CA ASP A 34 -5.33 -26.49 -11.74
C ASP A 34 -6.85 -26.67 -11.97
N VAL A 35 -7.65 -26.63 -10.89
CA VAL A 35 -9.11 -26.84 -10.98
C VAL A 35 -9.94 -25.55 -10.98
N ARG A 36 -9.32 -24.36 -10.90
CA ARG A 36 -10.04 -23.08 -10.76
C ARG A 36 -11.06 -22.86 -11.88
N ASP A 37 -10.69 -23.16 -13.13
CA ASP A 37 -11.57 -23.07 -14.32
C ASP A 37 -12.64 -24.17 -14.38
N LYS A 38 -12.62 -25.12 -13.44
CA LYS A 38 -13.54 -26.27 -13.37
C LYS A 38 -14.55 -26.15 -12.23
N ILE A 39 -14.40 -25.16 -11.36
CA ILE A 39 -15.29 -24.88 -10.24
C ILE A 39 -15.85 -23.46 -10.36
N SER A 40 -16.88 -23.13 -9.58
CA SER A 40 -17.40 -21.75 -9.55
C SER A 40 -16.51 -20.81 -8.74
N ASN A 41 -16.56 -19.50 -9.01
CA ASN A 41 -15.86 -18.49 -8.20
C ASN A 41 -16.23 -18.58 -6.71
N GLN A 42 -17.47 -18.95 -6.39
CA GLN A 42 -17.89 -19.14 -5.00
C GLN A 42 -17.22 -20.35 -4.34
N GLU A 43 -17.00 -21.43 -5.08
CA GLU A 43 -16.26 -22.61 -4.58
C GLU A 43 -14.77 -22.32 -4.47
N LEU A 44 -14.19 -21.60 -5.44
CA LEU A 44 -12.80 -21.13 -5.39
C LEU A 44 -12.58 -20.21 -4.18
N TYR A 45 -13.52 -19.29 -3.93
CA TYR A 45 -13.54 -18.42 -2.77
C TYR A 45 -13.56 -19.22 -1.47
N ASN A 46 -14.47 -20.18 -1.33
CA ASN A 46 -14.54 -21.00 -0.11
C ASN A 46 -13.27 -21.86 0.08
N ALA A 47 -12.67 -22.32 -1.02
CA ALA A 47 -11.48 -23.16 -1.01
C ALA A 47 -10.20 -22.39 -0.64
N ILE A 48 -10.02 -21.15 -1.11
CA ILE A 48 -8.77 -20.40 -0.84
C ILE A 48 -8.55 -20.18 0.66
N PHE A 49 -9.61 -19.98 1.45
CA PHE A 49 -9.48 -19.89 2.92
C PHE A 49 -9.04 -21.19 3.57
N GLY A 50 -9.08 -22.33 2.87
CA GLY A 50 -8.49 -23.57 3.33
C GLY A 50 -6.98 -23.48 3.58
N ILE A 51 -6.27 -22.50 3.00
CA ILE A 51 -4.83 -22.33 3.22
C ILE A 51 -4.47 -21.98 4.67
N THR A 52 -5.40 -21.40 5.44
CA THR A 52 -5.14 -21.03 6.84
C THR A 52 -5.02 -22.24 7.76
N ASP A 53 -5.49 -23.41 7.32
CA ASP A 53 -5.47 -24.64 8.11
C ASP A 53 -4.10 -25.34 8.06
N PHE A 54 -3.23 -24.94 7.12
CA PHE A 54 -1.89 -25.50 6.97
C PHE A 54 -0.92 -24.82 7.94
N ARG A 55 -0.27 -25.59 8.82
CA ARG A 55 0.74 -25.09 9.76
C ARG A 55 2.14 -25.16 9.15
N GLY A 56 2.77 -24.00 8.95
CA GLY A 56 4.24 -23.88 9.01
C GLY A 56 5.07 -24.45 7.85
N ASP A 57 4.50 -24.67 6.67
CA ASP A 57 5.32 -25.01 5.50
C ASP A 57 5.96 -23.75 4.90
N ALA A 58 7.27 -23.81 4.64
CA ALA A 58 7.99 -22.74 3.98
C ALA A 58 7.44 -22.55 2.55
N ALA A 59 6.95 -21.35 2.26
CA ALA A 59 6.49 -20.97 0.93
C ALA A 59 7.63 -21.15 -0.09
N SER A 60 7.28 -21.68 -1.27
CA SER A 60 8.18 -21.77 -2.43
C SER A 60 7.74 -20.75 -3.47
N SER A 61 8.64 -20.31 -4.35
CA SER A 61 8.31 -19.33 -5.41
C SER A 61 7.15 -19.78 -6.32
N MET A 62 6.95 -21.08 -6.49
CA MET A 62 5.81 -21.63 -7.23
C MET A 62 4.49 -21.54 -6.44
N THR A 63 4.55 -21.67 -5.12
CA THR A 63 3.38 -21.45 -4.24
C THR A 63 2.88 -20.02 -4.34
N ASP A 64 3.81 -19.07 -4.47
CA ASP A 64 3.52 -17.64 -4.60
C ASP A 64 2.75 -17.34 -5.89
N TYR A 65 3.21 -17.88 -7.04
CA TYR A 65 2.53 -17.74 -8.32
C TYR A 65 1.08 -18.26 -8.30
N TYR A 66 0.84 -19.46 -7.75
CA TYR A 66 -0.51 -20.02 -7.68
C TYR A 66 -1.44 -19.16 -6.82
N LEU A 67 -0.94 -18.68 -5.67
CA LEU A 67 -1.69 -17.81 -4.79
C LEU A 67 -2.05 -16.48 -5.46
N GLU A 68 -1.10 -15.85 -6.14
CA GLU A 68 -1.31 -14.59 -6.87
C GLU A 68 -2.40 -14.71 -7.93
N GLU A 69 -2.34 -15.75 -8.77
CA GLU A 69 -3.30 -15.93 -9.86
C GLU A 69 -4.71 -16.25 -9.34
N ILE A 70 -4.82 -17.09 -8.29
CA ILE A 70 -6.12 -17.37 -7.65
C ILE A 70 -6.70 -16.10 -7.02
N LEU A 71 -5.88 -15.32 -6.30
CA LEU A 71 -6.34 -14.08 -5.68
C LEU A 71 -6.78 -13.06 -6.72
N LYS A 72 -6.05 -12.94 -7.84
CA LYS A 72 -6.42 -12.05 -8.94
C LYS A 72 -7.81 -12.35 -9.49
N GLU A 73 -8.12 -13.63 -9.72
CA GLU A 73 -9.44 -14.07 -10.20
C GLU A 73 -10.55 -13.78 -9.18
N LEU A 74 -10.29 -14.05 -7.89
CA LEU A 74 -11.25 -13.79 -6.81
C LEU A 74 -11.48 -12.30 -6.58
N GLN A 75 -10.44 -11.47 -6.68
CA GLN A 75 -10.55 -10.02 -6.62
C GLN A 75 -11.43 -9.51 -7.77
N GLU A 76 -11.17 -9.94 -9.02
CA GLU A 76 -11.99 -9.55 -10.16
C GLU A 76 -13.46 -9.95 -10.00
N ALA A 77 -13.72 -11.12 -9.41
CA ALA A 77 -15.07 -11.61 -9.16
C ALA A 77 -15.80 -10.89 -8.00
N PHE A 78 -15.09 -10.54 -6.92
CA PHE A 78 -15.70 -10.16 -5.64
C PHE A 78 -15.29 -8.79 -5.11
N ILE A 79 -14.50 -7.98 -5.83
CA ILE A 79 -14.11 -6.65 -5.34
C ILE A 79 -15.30 -5.71 -5.10
N MET A 80 -16.46 -5.95 -5.72
CA MET A 80 -17.69 -5.19 -5.51
C MET A 80 -18.60 -5.77 -4.41
N ASP A 81 -18.30 -6.96 -3.92
CA ASP A 81 -18.98 -7.60 -2.77
C ASP A 81 -18.23 -7.19 -1.50
N ASP A 82 -18.76 -6.22 -0.75
CA ASP A 82 -18.04 -5.61 0.37
C ASP A 82 -17.68 -6.61 1.48
N GLU A 83 -18.52 -7.61 1.74
CA GLU A 83 -18.27 -8.65 2.74
C GLU A 83 -17.10 -9.54 2.30
N LYS A 84 -17.19 -10.10 1.08
CA LYS A 84 -16.12 -10.97 0.56
C LYS A 84 -14.82 -10.22 0.31
N CYS A 85 -14.90 -8.98 -0.14
CA CYS A 85 -13.74 -8.12 -0.31
C CYS A 85 -13.03 -7.88 1.03
N ALA A 86 -13.77 -7.71 2.14
CA ALA A 86 -13.15 -7.55 3.46
C ALA A 86 -12.46 -8.84 3.95
N GLU A 87 -13.06 -10.00 3.69
CA GLU A 87 -12.44 -11.30 3.99
C GLU A 87 -11.18 -11.53 3.14
N LEU A 88 -11.24 -11.24 1.83
CA LEU A 88 -10.07 -11.31 0.94
C LEU A 88 -8.97 -10.34 1.34
N ALA A 89 -9.31 -9.11 1.77
CA ALA A 89 -8.32 -8.17 2.29
C ALA A 89 -7.58 -8.75 3.51
N THR A 90 -8.29 -9.45 4.39
CA THR A 90 -7.67 -10.12 5.55
C THR A 90 -6.73 -11.23 5.11
N LEU A 91 -7.10 -12.00 4.09
CA LEU A 91 -6.25 -13.04 3.51
C LEU A 91 -4.99 -12.45 2.85
N GLU A 92 -5.15 -11.40 2.03
CA GLU A 92 -4.05 -10.66 1.41
C GLU A 92 -3.05 -10.17 2.46
N TRP A 93 -3.54 -9.67 3.60
CA TRP A 93 -2.69 -9.26 4.72
C TRP A 93 -1.89 -10.40 5.34
N MET A 94 -2.51 -11.57 5.50
CA MET A 94 -1.81 -12.77 5.98
C MET A 94 -0.68 -13.15 5.00
N CYS A 95 -0.92 -12.94 3.71
CA CYS A 95 0.01 -13.20 2.61
C CYS A 95 0.98 -12.04 2.31
N ARG A 96 1.10 -11.02 3.18
CA ARG A 96 1.95 -9.82 2.94
C ARG A 96 3.44 -10.03 2.72
N ASN A 97 3.97 -11.18 3.12
CA ASN A 97 5.36 -11.55 2.87
C ASN A 97 5.58 -12.12 1.47
N VAL A 98 4.49 -12.51 0.81
CA VAL A 98 4.45 -13.04 -0.56
C VAL A 98 3.98 -11.96 -1.52
N LEU A 99 2.89 -11.27 -1.17
CA LEU A 99 2.28 -10.25 -2.01
C LEU A 99 2.98 -8.89 -1.87
N GLU A 100 3.09 -8.20 -3.00
CA GLU A 100 3.36 -6.78 -3.09
C GLU A 100 2.07 -5.96 -2.97
N TRP A 101 2.21 -4.67 -2.63
CA TRP A 101 1.07 -3.80 -2.34
C TRP A 101 0.08 -3.71 -3.51
N GLU A 102 0.59 -3.64 -4.74
CA GLU A 102 -0.17 -3.56 -5.98
C GLU A 102 -1.05 -4.79 -6.22
N GLN A 103 -0.66 -5.94 -5.66
CA GLN A 103 -1.40 -7.20 -5.76
C GLN A 103 -2.51 -7.30 -4.71
N MET A 104 -2.48 -6.51 -3.63
CA MET A 104 -3.46 -6.55 -2.54
C MET A 104 -4.68 -5.64 -2.82
N LYS A 105 -5.43 -5.92 -3.89
CA LYS A 105 -6.50 -5.02 -4.37
C LYS A 105 -7.63 -4.83 -3.35
N CYS A 106 -8.04 -5.91 -2.67
CA CYS A 106 -9.08 -5.83 -1.66
C CYS A 106 -8.62 -5.04 -0.43
N MET A 107 -7.37 -5.24 0.01
CA MET A 107 -6.75 -4.49 1.09
C MET A 107 -6.64 -3.02 0.77
N GLN A 108 -6.19 -2.69 -0.45
CA GLN A 108 -6.17 -1.31 -0.94
C GLN A 108 -7.57 -0.69 -0.87
N LYS A 109 -8.60 -1.37 -1.38
CA LYS A 109 -9.99 -0.87 -1.31
C LYS A 109 -10.42 -0.62 0.14
N VAL A 110 -10.17 -1.55 1.04
CA VAL A 110 -10.53 -1.42 2.47
C VAL A 110 -9.81 -0.23 3.11
N MET A 111 -8.49 -0.13 2.99
CA MET A 111 -7.70 0.93 3.63
C MET A 111 -7.94 2.32 3.03
N LYS A 112 -8.14 2.41 1.70
CA LYS A 112 -8.46 3.67 1.01
C LYS A 112 -9.84 4.20 1.42
N ASN A 113 -10.81 3.31 1.62
CA ASN A 113 -12.16 3.70 2.02
C ASN A 113 -12.29 4.03 3.51
N ASP A 114 -11.57 3.31 4.37
CA ASP A 114 -11.72 3.43 5.81
C ASP A 114 -10.36 3.40 6.56
N PRO A 115 -10.06 4.39 7.42
CA PRO A 115 -8.79 4.49 8.11
C PRO A 115 -8.64 3.48 9.28
N THR A 116 -9.69 2.75 9.66
CA THR A 116 -9.70 1.94 10.89
C THR A 116 -8.58 0.92 10.92
N LEU A 117 -8.40 0.17 9.83
CA LEU A 117 -7.34 -0.84 9.75
C LEU A 117 -5.95 -0.19 9.77
N TYR A 118 -5.76 0.90 9.02
CA TYR A 118 -4.48 1.63 9.03
C TYR A 118 -4.13 2.16 10.43
N ALA A 119 -5.10 2.74 11.15
CA ALA A 119 -4.92 3.19 12.52
C ALA A 119 -4.59 2.02 13.48
N GLN A 120 -5.21 0.85 13.30
CA GLN A 120 -4.85 -0.34 14.08
C GLN A 120 -3.39 -0.77 13.85
N LEU A 121 -2.90 -0.70 12.61
CA LEU A 121 -1.48 -0.98 12.32
C LEU A 121 -0.57 0.06 12.97
N VAL A 122 -0.93 1.34 12.92
CA VAL A 122 -0.19 2.43 13.60
C VAL A 122 -0.11 2.18 15.11
N ARG A 123 -1.22 1.73 15.73
CA ARG A 123 -1.25 1.37 17.15
C ARG A 123 -0.27 0.26 17.52
N ILE A 124 -0.09 -0.72 16.63
CA ILE A 124 0.84 -1.85 16.85
C ILE A 124 2.29 -1.39 16.69
N ILE A 125 2.58 -0.55 15.68
CA ILE A 125 3.95 -0.18 15.30
C ILE A 125 4.52 0.92 16.19
N TYR A 126 3.71 1.93 16.53
CA TYR A 126 4.18 3.12 17.22
C TYR A 126 3.79 3.12 18.69
N LYS A 127 4.70 3.59 19.54
CA LYS A 127 4.40 3.80 20.97
C LYS A 127 3.48 5.00 21.15
N ALA A 128 2.45 4.83 21.98
CA ALA A 128 1.63 5.92 22.47
C ALA A 128 2.39 6.77 23.50
N ASN A 129 1.93 8.00 23.74
CA ASN A 129 2.68 9.00 24.51
C ASN A 129 2.96 8.64 25.98
N ASP A 130 2.16 7.75 26.60
CA ASP A 130 2.20 7.49 28.04
C ASP A 130 2.72 6.10 28.45
N TYR A 131 3.34 5.33 27.54
CA TYR A 131 3.65 3.92 27.82
C TYR A 131 5.10 3.66 28.26
N GLU A 132 5.28 3.41 29.56
CA GLU A 132 6.40 2.63 30.11
C GLU A 132 6.03 1.13 30.17
N SER A 133 6.91 0.28 29.62
CA SER A 133 6.98 -1.20 29.76
C SER A 133 5.91 -2.09 29.07
N ASP A 134 6.32 -2.81 28.01
CA ASP A 134 6.64 -4.26 28.04
C ASP A 134 7.30 -4.60 26.68
N TYR A 135 8.61 -4.85 26.69
CA TYR A 135 9.50 -4.39 25.60
C TYR A 135 9.68 -5.38 24.44
N GLU A 136 9.50 -6.68 24.66
CA GLU A 136 9.98 -7.67 23.69
C GLU A 136 8.88 -8.25 22.81
N GLU A 137 7.76 -8.72 23.39
CA GLU A 137 6.67 -9.31 22.60
C GLU A 137 6.02 -8.29 21.65
N LYS A 138 5.81 -7.05 22.12
CA LYS A 138 5.31 -5.95 21.29
C LYS A 138 6.28 -5.60 20.16
N ARG A 139 7.59 -5.65 20.41
CA ARG A 139 8.62 -5.37 19.40
C ARG A 139 8.67 -6.47 18.34
N VAL A 140 8.57 -7.74 18.76
CA VAL A 140 8.47 -8.87 17.83
C VAL A 140 7.23 -8.76 16.95
N LEU A 141 6.08 -8.40 17.54
CA LEU A 141 4.85 -8.19 16.78
C LEU A 141 4.97 -6.99 15.82
N ALA A 142 5.49 -5.85 16.29
CA ALA A 142 5.71 -4.67 15.47
C ALA A 142 6.62 -4.98 14.28
N ASN A 143 7.75 -5.69 14.50
CA ASN A 143 8.66 -6.09 13.42
C ASN A 143 7.97 -7.00 12.38
N LYS A 144 7.09 -7.92 12.80
CA LYS A 144 6.32 -8.79 11.90
C LYS A 144 5.26 -8.06 11.06
N VAL A 145 4.82 -6.90 11.53
CA VAL A 145 3.77 -6.08 10.91
C VAL A 145 4.37 -4.94 10.08
N TYR A 146 5.56 -4.46 10.46
CA TYR A 146 6.21 -3.30 9.88
C TYR A 146 6.41 -3.42 8.37
N ALA A 147 6.87 -4.57 7.87
CA ALA A 147 7.08 -4.76 6.44
C ALA A 147 5.79 -4.53 5.62
N GLY A 148 4.64 -5.07 6.07
CA GLY A 148 3.36 -4.84 5.40
C GLY A 148 2.89 -3.39 5.49
N PHE A 149 3.10 -2.74 6.63
CA PHE A 149 2.78 -1.32 6.81
C PHE A 149 3.67 -0.40 5.98
N ASP A 150 4.95 -0.74 5.80
CA ASP A 150 5.87 0.02 4.96
C ASP A 150 5.52 -0.10 3.47
N LYS A 151 5.08 -1.29 3.05
CA LYS A 151 4.52 -1.54 1.70
C LYS A 151 3.23 -0.76 1.44
N ALA A 152 2.39 -0.55 2.45
CA ALA A 152 1.10 0.15 2.31
C ALA A 152 1.25 1.64 1.96
N LYS A 153 1.40 1.91 0.66
CA LYS A 153 1.67 3.22 0.06
C LYS A 153 0.50 3.62 -0.84
N PHE A 154 -0.37 4.51 -0.37
CA PHE A 154 -1.59 4.87 -1.09
C PHE A 154 -2.10 6.26 -0.73
N CYS A 155 -2.86 6.87 -1.63
CA CYS A 155 -3.66 8.05 -1.33
C CYS A 155 -5.01 7.62 -0.71
N PRO A 156 -5.41 8.16 0.45
CA PRO A 156 -6.71 7.87 1.03
C PRO A 156 -7.84 8.37 0.14
N ALA A 157 -9.00 7.71 0.24
CA ALA A 157 -10.22 8.01 -0.54
C ALA A 157 -10.04 8.00 -2.08
N GLU A 158 -8.90 7.54 -2.58
CA GLU A 158 -8.64 7.38 -4.01
C GLU A 158 -9.40 6.18 -4.56
N LYS A 159 -10.10 6.41 -5.68
CA LYS A 159 -10.83 5.41 -6.45
C LYS A 159 -10.60 5.66 -7.92
N ASP A 160 -10.01 4.69 -8.61
CA ASP A 160 -9.76 4.70 -10.06
C ASP A 160 -9.07 5.98 -10.57
N GLY A 161 -8.06 6.44 -9.83
CA GLY A 161 -7.28 7.64 -10.11
C GLY A 161 -7.95 8.95 -9.69
N LYS A 162 -9.10 8.91 -9.02
CA LYS A 162 -9.86 10.09 -8.59
C LYS A 162 -9.99 10.16 -7.08
N VAL A 163 -9.96 11.39 -6.55
CA VAL A 163 -10.10 11.66 -5.11
C VAL A 163 -11.16 12.74 -4.93
N SER A 164 -12.23 12.43 -4.20
CA SER A 164 -13.22 13.43 -3.79
C SER A 164 -12.75 14.13 -2.51
N PHE A 165 -12.82 15.45 -2.48
CA PHE A 165 -12.50 16.23 -1.28
C PHE A 165 -13.34 15.82 -0.07
N GLU A 166 -14.64 15.58 -0.25
CA GLU A 166 -15.53 15.21 0.85
C GLU A 166 -15.16 13.85 1.45
N ASN A 167 -14.94 12.85 0.60
CA ASN A 167 -14.54 11.52 1.06
C ASN A 167 -13.17 11.54 1.73
N LEU A 168 -12.21 12.29 1.16
CA LEU A 168 -10.89 12.43 1.75
C LEU A 168 -10.98 13.14 3.10
N LYS A 169 -11.74 14.22 3.21
CA LYS A 169 -11.93 14.94 4.48
C LYS A 169 -12.57 14.06 5.55
N ASN A 170 -13.58 13.27 5.19
CA ASN A 170 -14.21 12.31 6.11
C ASN A 170 -13.22 11.23 6.57
N TRP A 171 -12.41 10.70 5.66
CA TRP A 171 -11.34 9.75 5.99
C TRP A 171 -10.33 10.39 6.96
N MET A 172 -9.93 11.64 6.71
CA MET A 172 -8.96 12.39 7.51
C MET A 172 -9.45 12.66 8.94
N GLU A 173 -10.69 13.14 9.10
CA GLU A 173 -11.28 13.38 10.42
C GLU A 173 -11.44 12.07 11.20
N LYS A 174 -11.97 11.01 10.57
CA LYS A 174 -12.07 9.70 11.22
C LYS A 174 -10.69 9.17 11.64
N PHE A 175 -9.67 9.34 10.80
CA PHE A 175 -8.32 8.91 11.14
C PHE A 175 -7.75 9.69 12.32
N LYS A 176 -7.95 11.01 12.35
CA LYS A 176 -7.55 11.89 13.46
C LYS A 176 -8.22 11.45 14.77
N ASP A 177 -9.52 11.20 14.76
CA ASP A 177 -10.26 10.70 15.92
C ASP A 177 -9.75 9.35 16.43
N LEU A 178 -9.43 8.43 15.51
CA LEU A 178 -8.82 7.15 15.86
C LEU A 178 -7.47 7.33 16.54
N LEU A 179 -6.58 8.18 16.00
CA LEU A 179 -5.28 8.45 16.61
C LEU A 179 -5.41 9.14 17.98
N ASN A 180 -6.35 10.07 18.14
CA ASN A 180 -6.66 10.69 19.43
C ASN A 180 -7.08 9.63 20.45
N SER A 181 -7.98 8.72 20.07
CA SER A 181 -8.44 7.63 20.94
C SER A 181 -7.30 6.66 21.34
N GLN A 182 -6.26 6.58 20.52
CA GLN A 182 -5.07 5.76 20.72
C GLN A 182 -3.93 6.52 21.43
N LYS A 183 -4.08 7.82 21.73
CA LYS A 183 -3.02 8.71 22.25
C LYS A 183 -1.77 8.76 21.34
N GLN A 184 -2.03 8.85 20.03
CA GLN A 184 -1.04 8.86 18.95
C GLN A 184 -1.21 10.06 18.00
N GLU A 185 -1.93 11.09 18.42
CA GLU A 185 -2.29 12.28 17.64
C GLU A 185 -1.08 13.02 17.06
N ARG A 186 0.06 13.00 17.77
CA ARG A 186 1.33 13.59 17.29
C ARG A 186 1.83 12.99 15.98
N LEU A 187 1.39 11.78 15.61
CA LEU A 187 1.79 11.10 14.38
C LEU A 187 0.97 11.53 13.18
N PHE A 188 -0.15 12.23 13.38
CA PHE A 188 -1.13 12.51 12.33
C PHE A 188 -0.48 13.16 11.10
N GLY A 189 0.23 14.28 11.26
CA GLY A 189 0.84 14.97 10.13
C GLY A 189 1.86 14.10 9.41
N ASN A 190 2.73 13.38 10.13
CA ASN A 190 3.72 12.49 9.52
C ASN A 190 3.08 11.35 8.71
N LEU A 191 2.06 10.68 9.26
CA LEU A 191 1.39 9.56 8.59
C LEU A 191 0.61 10.04 7.37
N VAL A 192 -0.09 11.15 7.50
CA VAL A 192 -0.86 11.77 6.42
C VAL A 192 0.05 12.25 5.29
N GLY A 193 1.15 12.95 5.60
CA GLY A 193 2.09 13.42 4.59
C GLY A 193 2.64 12.29 3.73
N ARG A 194 2.97 11.14 4.36
CA ARG A 194 3.41 9.94 3.66
C ARG A 194 2.35 9.39 2.70
N LEU A 195 1.08 9.36 3.09
CA LEU A 195 -0.02 8.83 2.29
C LEU A 195 -0.40 9.79 1.14
N LEU A 196 -0.52 11.08 1.42
CA LEU A 196 -0.92 12.09 0.44
C LEU A 196 0.10 12.27 -0.70
N ALA A 197 1.36 11.91 -0.49
CA ALA A 197 2.34 11.85 -1.57
C ALA A 197 1.85 10.95 -2.71
N TYR A 198 1.20 9.82 -2.42
CA TYR A 198 0.70 8.88 -3.45
C TYR A 198 -0.59 9.35 -4.15
N SER A 199 -0.91 10.64 -4.06
CA SER A 199 -2.04 11.26 -4.77
C SER A 199 -1.87 11.17 -6.29
N PRO A 200 -2.96 10.96 -7.05
CA PRO A 200 -2.92 11.11 -8.50
C PRO A 200 -2.65 12.57 -8.92
N ILE A 201 -2.28 12.76 -10.18
CA ILE A 201 -2.18 14.09 -10.80
C ILE A 201 -3.60 14.68 -10.92
N GLY A 202 -3.73 15.99 -10.71
CA GLY A 202 -4.99 16.71 -10.88
C GLY A 202 -5.47 16.74 -12.33
N GLU A 203 -6.75 17.01 -12.53
CA GLU A 203 -7.32 17.17 -13.87
C GLU A 203 -6.73 18.41 -14.58
N ASP A 204 -6.22 19.37 -13.81
CA ASP A 204 -5.47 20.54 -14.29
C ASP A 204 -4.00 20.27 -14.64
N GLY A 205 -3.53 19.03 -14.49
CA GLY A 205 -2.17 18.61 -14.83
C GLY A 205 -1.10 18.91 -13.77
N TYR A 206 -1.48 19.46 -12.61
CA TYR A 206 -0.57 19.68 -11.49
C TYR A 206 -0.69 18.57 -10.44
N SER A 207 0.40 18.31 -9.72
CA SER A 207 0.44 17.36 -8.60
C SER A 207 0.43 18.10 -7.25
N PRO A 208 -0.17 17.53 -6.19
CA PRO A 208 -1.12 16.41 -6.20
C PRO A 208 -2.48 16.86 -6.78
N CYS A 209 -3.48 15.98 -6.83
CA CYS A 209 -4.82 16.38 -7.25
C CYS A 209 -5.44 17.44 -6.33
N GLU A 210 -6.41 18.18 -6.86
CA GLU A 210 -7.04 19.37 -6.27
C GLU A 210 -7.61 19.09 -4.87
N ALA A 211 -8.21 17.92 -4.66
CA ALA A 211 -8.74 17.50 -3.37
C ALA A 211 -7.63 17.40 -2.31
N VAL A 212 -6.47 16.85 -2.67
CA VAL A 212 -5.32 16.72 -1.77
C VAL A 212 -4.69 18.06 -1.47
N ARG A 213 -4.61 18.98 -2.45
CA ARG A 213 -4.12 20.36 -2.20
C ARG A 213 -4.95 21.04 -1.13
N ARG A 214 -6.28 20.99 -1.24
CA ARG A 214 -7.19 21.55 -0.24
C ARG A 214 -6.98 20.96 1.15
N ILE A 215 -6.73 19.66 1.26
CA ILE A 215 -6.41 19.01 2.54
C ILE A 215 -5.04 19.44 3.07
N ILE A 216 -4.03 19.60 2.21
CA ILE A 216 -2.73 20.12 2.62
C ILE A 216 -2.88 21.55 3.16
N GLU A 217 -3.65 22.42 2.49
CA GLU A 217 -3.90 23.78 2.99
C GLU A 217 -4.63 23.78 4.34
N GLU A 218 -5.61 22.89 4.54
CA GLU A 218 -6.43 22.85 5.76
C GLU A 218 -5.69 22.22 6.97
N TYR A 219 -4.88 21.18 6.75
CA TYR A 219 -4.21 20.40 7.80
C TYR A 219 -2.69 20.60 7.82
N TYR A 220 -2.19 21.69 7.23
CA TYR A 220 -0.76 21.94 7.10
C TYR A 220 -0.04 21.83 8.45
N SER A 221 1.08 21.11 8.44
CA SER A 221 2.05 21.10 9.52
C SER A 221 3.43 20.76 8.95
N GLU A 222 4.49 21.18 9.63
CA GLU A 222 5.86 20.83 9.23
C GLU A 222 6.07 19.31 9.19
N SER A 223 5.45 18.55 10.10
CA SER A 223 5.51 17.09 10.08
C SER A 223 4.88 16.47 8.83
N LEU A 224 3.80 17.07 8.32
CA LEU A 224 3.14 16.66 7.08
C LEU A 224 4.02 16.97 5.88
N LYS A 225 4.48 18.23 5.76
CA LYS A 225 5.38 18.66 4.69
C LYS A 225 6.62 17.76 4.61
N ASN A 226 7.33 17.59 5.72
CA ASN A 226 8.56 16.80 5.75
C ASN A 226 8.31 15.34 5.34
N SER A 227 7.22 14.74 5.82
CA SER A 227 6.89 13.35 5.46
C SER A 227 6.47 13.21 4.00
N TYR A 228 5.75 14.20 3.45
CA TYR A 228 5.39 14.24 2.04
C TYR A 228 6.64 14.33 1.16
N VAL A 229 7.55 15.25 1.46
CA VAL A 229 8.83 15.42 0.74
C VAL A 229 9.62 14.11 0.72
N ILE A 230 9.78 13.47 1.88
CA ILE A 230 10.49 12.19 1.99
C ILE A 230 9.79 11.10 1.18
N ALA A 231 8.46 11.03 1.24
CA ALA A 231 7.69 10.03 0.50
C ALA A 231 7.82 10.23 -1.02
N GLU A 232 7.82 11.46 -1.52
CA GLU A 232 8.07 11.75 -2.94
C GLU A 232 9.48 11.36 -3.38
N GLN A 233 10.50 11.72 -2.61
CA GLN A 233 11.88 11.31 -2.93
C GLN A 233 12.01 9.79 -3.01
N ASN A 234 11.36 9.07 -2.09
CA ASN A 234 11.38 7.61 -2.04
C ASN A 234 10.69 6.94 -3.23
N LYS A 235 9.76 7.62 -3.93
CA LYS A 235 9.15 7.07 -5.15
C LYS A 235 10.14 6.88 -6.29
N ARG A 236 11.23 7.67 -6.31
CA ARG A 236 12.28 7.57 -7.33
C ARG A 236 12.99 6.21 -7.32
N GLY A 237 13.11 5.60 -6.15
CA GLY A 237 13.84 4.34 -5.99
C GLY A 237 15.33 4.45 -6.38
N VAL A 238 15.90 3.31 -6.76
CA VAL A 238 17.30 3.22 -7.21
C VAL A 238 17.43 3.85 -8.59
N HIS A 239 18.37 4.78 -8.75
CA HIS A 239 18.66 5.45 -10.01
C HIS A 239 20.16 5.45 -10.29
N THR A 240 20.52 5.69 -11.55
CA THR A 240 21.91 5.84 -11.98
C THR A 240 22.32 7.31 -11.89
N VAL A 241 23.52 7.54 -11.34
CA VAL A 241 24.16 8.86 -11.28
C VAL A 241 24.51 9.31 -12.69
N ASP A 242 24.13 10.54 -13.06
CA ASP A 242 24.32 11.07 -14.42
C ASP A 242 24.93 12.49 -14.46
N ALA A 243 25.74 12.79 -13.44
CA ALA A 243 26.36 14.09 -13.21
C ALA A 243 25.32 15.21 -12.99
N GLY A 244 24.25 14.90 -12.27
CA GLY A 244 23.22 15.85 -11.86
C GLY A 244 22.20 16.22 -12.94
N LYS A 245 22.14 15.50 -14.07
CA LYS A 245 21.21 15.84 -15.16
C LYS A 245 19.79 15.43 -14.82
N SER A 246 19.61 14.23 -14.26
CA SER A 246 18.32 13.73 -13.81
C SER A 246 17.73 14.59 -12.69
N GLU A 247 18.57 15.00 -11.75
CA GLU A 247 18.22 15.88 -10.63
C GLU A 247 17.79 17.26 -11.13
N LEU A 248 18.47 17.81 -12.16
CA LEU A 248 18.08 19.09 -12.74
C LEU A 248 16.70 19.03 -13.42
N LEU A 249 16.38 17.93 -14.10
CA LEU A 249 15.04 17.72 -14.69
C LEU A 249 13.95 17.64 -13.61
N LEU A 250 14.23 16.97 -12.49
CA LEU A 250 13.32 16.91 -11.34
C LEU A 250 13.14 18.28 -10.69
N HIS A 251 14.24 19.03 -10.51
CA HIS A 251 14.23 20.40 -10.02
C HIS A 251 13.28 21.28 -10.85
N ASP A 252 13.46 21.31 -12.18
CA ASP A 252 12.66 22.13 -13.09
C ASP A 252 11.18 21.72 -13.05
N GLY A 253 10.90 20.40 -13.02
CA GLY A 253 9.54 19.88 -12.95
C GLY A 253 8.80 20.29 -11.67
N TYR A 254 9.47 20.15 -10.51
CA TYR A 254 8.89 20.56 -9.24
C TYR A 254 8.77 22.07 -9.09
N GLN A 255 9.72 22.84 -9.63
CA GLN A 255 9.65 24.30 -9.65
C GLN A 255 8.41 24.76 -10.42
N LYS A 256 8.24 24.27 -11.66
CA LYS A 256 7.10 24.61 -12.50
C LYS A 256 5.77 24.22 -11.84
N ASN A 257 5.73 23.05 -11.18
CA ASN A 257 4.54 22.62 -10.46
C ASN A 257 4.22 23.57 -9.28
N ALA A 258 5.22 23.95 -8.50
CA ALA A 258 5.05 24.89 -7.38
C ALA A 258 4.56 26.27 -7.87
N GLU A 259 5.18 26.82 -8.91
CA GLU A 259 4.82 28.12 -9.49
C GLU A 259 3.38 28.17 -10.01
N GLY A 260 2.89 27.06 -10.58
CA GLY A 260 1.49 26.96 -11.02
C GLY A 260 0.48 26.89 -9.88
N LEU A 261 0.90 26.46 -8.69
CA LEU A 261 0.03 26.30 -7.52
C LEU A 261 0.10 27.46 -6.53
N GLN A 262 1.19 28.22 -6.50
CA GLN A 262 1.51 29.15 -5.40
C GLN A 262 0.44 30.22 -5.12
N GLU A 263 -0.31 30.66 -6.14
CA GLU A 263 -1.32 31.70 -5.98
C GLU A 263 -2.55 31.22 -5.20
N GLN A 264 -2.93 29.94 -5.36
CA GLN A 264 -4.15 29.37 -4.78
C GLN A 264 -3.87 28.37 -3.65
N TYR A 265 -2.73 27.68 -3.72
CA TYR A 265 -2.33 26.62 -2.81
C TYR A 265 -0.88 26.86 -2.31
N PRO A 266 -0.65 27.93 -1.54
CA PRO A 266 0.70 28.33 -1.13
C PRO A 266 1.40 27.27 -0.27
N ARG A 267 0.68 26.54 0.59
CA ARG A 267 1.29 25.48 1.42
C ARG A 267 1.67 24.26 0.59
N THR A 268 0.85 23.92 -0.39
CA THR A 268 1.17 22.86 -1.35
C THR A 268 2.37 23.26 -2.20
N ALA A 269 2.40 24.49 -2.72
CA ALA A 269 3.54 25.01 -3.48
C ALA A 269 4.84 24.99 -2.65
N GLU A 270 4.77 25.31 -1.35
CA GLU A 270 5.92 25.26 -0.44
C GLU A 270 6.57 23.86 -0.37
N ILE A 271 5.77 22.78 -0.41
CA ILE A 271 6.28 21.40 -0.47
C ILE A 271 7.08 21.18 -1.76
N TYR A 272 6.56 21.63 -2.89
CA TYR A 272 7.19 21.45 -4.20
C TYR A 272 8.42 22.34 -4.42
N PHE A 273 8.41 23.57 -3.91
CA PHE A 273 9.62 24.39 -3.85
C PHE A 273 10.71 23.70 -3.02
N THR A 274 10.33 23.07 -1.90
CA THR A 274 11.29 22.31 -1.07
C THR A 274 11.88 21.13 -1.85
N LEU A 275 11.06 20.35 -2.57
CA LEU A 275 11.54 19.28 -3.44
C LEU A 275 12.48 19.81 -4.52
N SER A 276 12.09 20.90 -5.18
CA SER A 276 12.88 21.54 -6.23
C SER A 276 14.25 21.99 -5.71
N ASP A 277 14.31 22.60 -4.54
CA ASP A 277 15.56 23.03 -3.89
C ASP A 277 16.47 21.86 -3.52
N ILE A 278 15.90 20.75 -3.05
CA ILE A 278 16.66 19.54 -2.71
C ILE A 278 17.33 18.99 -3.97
N TYR A 279 16.57 18.78 -5.04
CA TYR A 279 17.11 18.25 -6.29
C TYR A 279 18.09 19.22 -6.94
N LYS A 280 17.93 20.54 -6.79
CA LYS A 280 18.92 21.50 -7.25
C LYS A 280 20.28 21.30 -6.57
N ARG A 281 20.27 21.13 -5.24
CA ARG A 281 21.49 20.89 -4.46
C ARG A 281 22.14 19.54 -4.80
N GLU A 282 21.33 18.50 -5.00
CA GLU A 282 21.83 17.18 -5.44
C GLU A 282 22.49 17.28 -6.82
N ALA A 283 21.87 17.96 -7.78
CA ALA A 283 22.44 18.19 -9.12
C ALA A 283 23.80 18.89 -9.05
N ASP A 284 23.90 19.97 -8.26
CA ASP A 284 25.12 20.74 -8.10
C ASP A 284 26.22 19.92 -7.40
N PHE A 285 25.86 19.04 -6.47
CA PHE A 285 26.79 18.14 -5.79
C PHE A 285 27.34 17.06 -6.73
N GLU A 286 26.46 16.38 -7.47
CA GLU A 286 26.88 15.35 -8.42
C GLU A 286 27.76 15.91 -9.54
N ARG A 287 27.44 17.10 -10.02
CA ARG A 287 28.25 17.78 -11.03
C ARG A 287 29.67 18.04 -10.52
N LYS A 288 29.82 18.61 -9.31
CA LYS A 288 31.14 18.85 -8.71
C LYS A 288 31.93 17.56 -8.55
N ARG A 289 31.26 16.50 -8.07
CA ARG A 289 31.88 15.18 -7.93
C ARG A 289 32.38 14.63 -9.27
N ALA A 290 31.60 14.78 -10.33
CA ALA A 290 31.99 14.36 -11.67
C ALA A 290 33.14 15.21 -12.25
N GLU A 291 33.26 16.48 -11.86
CA GLU A 291 34.37 17.35 -12.25
C GLU A 291 35.67 17.00 -11.49
N ASP A 292 35.58 16.56 -10.23
CA ASP A 292 36.73 16.19 -9.38
C ASP A 292 37.27 14.75 -9.62
N GLU A 293 36.48 13.87 -10.23
CA GLU A 293 36.87 12.47 -10.54
C GLU A 293 37.70 12.34 -11.86
N TRP A 294 38.02 13.46 -12.52
CA TRP A 294 38.82 13.53 -13.77
C TRP A 294 40.07 14.42 -13.63
#